data_AF-A0A8H5VSE6-F1
#
_entry.id   AF-A0A8H5VSE6-F1
#
_cell.length_a   1.000
_cell.length_b   1.000
_cell.length_c   1.000
_cell.angle_alpha   90.00
_cell.angle_beta   90.00
_cell.angle_gamma   90.00
#
_symmetry.space_group_name_H-M   'P 1'
#
loop_
_entity.id
_entity.type
_entity.pdbx_description
1 polymer ?
#
loop_
_entity_poly.entity_id
_entity_poly.type
_entity_poly.pdbx_seq_one_letter_code
_entity_poly.pdbx_strand_id
1 'polypeptide(L)'
;MSESQSSLEQALAAIRNSLLQHPDDQLLECFLTDSVDPEATSLYLLQRCTDGQKYYDLIPLLSEWKDLVRSANQKLKSLQELFCLFTGSTMQEQIKGNDDRVYGVQNHWLVRQSAAKALAQGYFRFTSTRGSDYRVSQVTIGGPDRPSIVDKILTVRRGRFVDHSNSGIETPEIILLLATSRFSKSIRWSLVSRDIANRARQPANNIPFSSPWPSVSEYFALAFASICRLMPGRLRIGIYQSLKSLGVRTYGPSSSLKVQQLPFGMYLKTTHCEDYQALANEFGALKLVRDQTQVPVPRPLDLVSDADASYLLTTTIPGQRLGSYIDILSDHDLDIFKRDMQQYMT
;
A
#
# COMPACT_ATOMS: atom_id res chain seq x y z
N MET A 1 -30.76 -29.58 6.09
CA MET A 1 -30.71 -28.60 4.98
C MET A 1 -29.27 -28.17 4.84
N SER A 2 -28.54 -28.72 3.87
CA SER A 2 -27.15 -28.29 3.61
C SER A 2 -27.19 -26.92 2.94
N GLU A 3 -26.48 -25.94 3.50
CA GLU A 3 -26.21 -24.68 2.81
C GLU A 3 -25.58 -25.00 1.45
N SER A 4 -26.22 -24.59 0.37
CA SER A 4 -25.65 -24.69 -0.97
C SER A 4 -24.41 -23.82 -0.99
N GLN A 5 -23.23 -24.43 -1.05
CA GLN A 5 -21.96 -23.71 -1.12
C GLN A 5 -22.00 -22.77 -2.34
N SER A 6 -21.63 -21.51 -2.14
CA SER A 6 -21.68 -20.48 -3.19
C SER A 6 -20.76 -20.87 -4.35
N SER A 7 -21.17 -20.61 -5.60
CA SER A 7 -20.34 -20.95 -6.78
C SER A 7 -19.04 -20.14 -6.75
N LEU A 8 -19.07 -18.94 -6.17
CA LEU A 8 -17.89 -18.13 -5.90
C LEU A 8 -16.91 -18.81 -4.94
N GLU A 9 -17.39 -19.38 -3.83
CA GLU A 9 -16.52 -20.09 -2.89
C GLU A 9 -15.87 -21.31 -3.54
N GLN A 10 -16.63 -22.05 -4.34
CA GLN A 10 -16.13 -23.20 -5.09
C GLN A 10 -15.06 -22.78 -6.11
N ALA A 11 -15.29 -21.71 -6.87
CA ALA A 11 -14.33 -21.21 -7.85
C ALA A 11 -13.06 -20.63 -7.18
N LEU A 12 -13.20 -19.90 -6.07
CA LEU A 12 -12.05 -19.44 -5.29
C LEU A 12 -11.25 -20.61 -4.70
N ALA A 13 -11.91 -21.65 -4.21
CA ALA A 13 -11.24 -22.86 -3.75
C ALA A 13 -10.49 -23.56 -4.90
N ALA A 14 -11.08 -23.61 -6.11
CA ALA A 14 -10.40 -24.15 -7.29
C ALA A 14 -9.13 -23.37 -7.65
N ILE A 15 -9.18 -22.03 -7.60
CA ILE A 15 -8.01 -21.18 -7.84
C ILE A 15 -6.94 -21.41 -6.77
N ARG A 16 -7.32 -21.41 -5.48
CA ARG A 16 -6.36 -21.57 -4.37
C ARG A 16 -5.71 -22.95 -4.31
N ASN A 17 -6.44 -23.98 -4.74
CA ASN A 17 -5.91 -25.33 -4.84
C ASN A 17 -5.13 -25.58 -6.14
N SER A 18 -5.15 -24.62 -7.07
CA SER A 18 -4.32 -24.69 -8.26
C SER A 18 -2.86 -24.38 -7.92
N LEU A 19 -1.92 -25.01 -8.64
CA LEU A 19 -0.48 -24.76 -8.49
C LEU A 19 -0.04 -23.49 -9.26
N LEU A 20 -0.92 -22.48 -9.34
CA LEU A 20 -0.56 -21.20 -9.94
C LEU A 20 0.44 -20.47 -9.05
N GLN A 21 1.47 -19.91 -9.66
CA GLN A 21 2.49 -19.14 -8.95
C GLN A 21 1.97 -17.75 -8.62
N HIS A 22 2.39 -17.19 -7.49
CA HIS A 22 2.06 -15.81 -7.16
C HIS A 22 2.65 -14.84 -8.21
N PRO A 23 1.89 -13.83 -8.71
CA PRO A 23 0.55 -13.40 -8.29
C PRO A 23 -0.57 -13.83 -9.25
N ASP A 24 -0.39 -14.91 -10.00
CA ASP A 24 -1.35 -15.33 -11.04
C ASP A 24 -2.67 -15.83 -10.44
N ASP A 25 -2.60 -16.48 -9.29
CA ASP A 25 -3.74 -16.84 -8.45
C ASP A 25 -4.53 -15.57 -8.04
N GLN A 26 -3.85 -14.57 -7.49
CA GLN A 26 -4.45 -13.29 -7.06
C GLN A 26 -5.09 -12.53 -8.22
N LEU A 27 -4.44 -12.56 -9.40
CA LEU A 27 -4.96 -11.94 -10.62
C LEU A 27 -6.28 -12.60 -11.07
N LEU A 28 -6.38 -13.92 -10.93
CA LEU A 28 -7.58 -14.69 -11.27
C LEU A 28 -8.67 -14.57 -10.19
N GLU A 29 -8.31 -14.46 -8.90
CA GLU A 29 -9.27 -14.12 -7.85
C GLU A 29 -9.93 -12.75 -8.11
N CYS A 30 -9.19 -11.78 -8.67
CA CYS A 30 -9.76 -10.48 -9.05
C CYS A 30 -10.76 -10.59 -10.20
N PHE A 31 -10.58 -11.53 -11.13
CA PHE A 31 -11.55 -11.78 -12.20
C PHE A 31 -12.92 -12.16 -11.64
N LEU A 32 -12.94 -12.95 -10.55
CA LEU A 32 -14.18 -13.36 -9.87
C LEU A 32 -14.74 -12.25 -8.97
N THR A 33 -13.89 -11.70 -8.10
CA THR A 33 -14.36 -10.85 -6.99
C THR A 33 -14.69 -9.42 -7.41
N ASP A 34 -14.11 -8.93 -8.51
CA ASP A 34 -14.31 -7.56 -8.99
C ASP A 34 -15.23 -7.48 -10.22
N SER A 35 -15.85 -8.60 -10.62
CA SER A 35 -16.84 -8.63 -11.68
C SER A 35 -18.17 -7.97 -11.26
N VAL A 36 -19.06 -7.75 -12.24
CA VAL A 36 -20.40 -7.18 -11.95
C VAL A 36 -21.25 -8.18 -11.19
N ASP A 37 -21.14 -9.46 -11.55
CA ASP A 37 -21.86 -10.58 -10.95
C ASP A 37 -20.85 -11.70 -10.65
N PRO A 38 -20.33 -11.74 -9.41
CA PRO A 38 -19.35 -12.75 -9.00
C PRO A 38 -19.85 -14.18 -9.14
N GLU A 39 -21.13 -14.44 -8.93
CA GLU A 39 -21.72 -15.79 -9.02
C GLU A 39 -21.77 -16.26 -10.47
N ALA A 40 -22.32 -15.44 -11.37
CA ALA A 40 -22.36 -15.77 -12.80
C ALA A 40 -20.95 -15.91 -13.39
N THR A 41 -20.00 -15.07 -12.95
CA THR A 41 -18.59 -15.14 -13.39
C THR A 41 -17.92 -16.41 -12.88
N SER A 42 -18.23 -16.84 -11.65
CA SER A 42 -17.70 -18.07 -11.07
C SER A 42 -18.25 -19.30 -11.78
N LEU A 43 -19.55 -19.31 -12.12
CA LEU A 43 -20.15 -20.36 -12.94
C LEU A 43 -19.49 -20.42 -14.33
N TYR A 44 -19.25 -19.28 -14.97
CA TYR A 44 -18.54 -19.23 -16.24
C TYR A 44 -17.13 -19.84 -16.14
N LEU A 45 -16.36 -19.47 -15.10
CA LEU A 45 -15.03 -20.03 -14.87
C LEU A 45 -15.09 -21.55 -14.69
N LEU A 46 -15.97 -22.02 -13.79
CA LEU A 46 -16.12 -23.45 -13.50
C LEU A 46 -16.52 -24.22 -14.75
N GLN A 47 -17.48 -23.73 -15.53
CA GLN A 47 -17.91 -24.38 -16.79
C GLN A 47 -16.79 -24.39 -17.84
N ARG A 48 -16.09 -23.27 -18.02
CA ARG A 48 -15.06 -23.13 -19.05
C ARG A 48 -13.79 -23.93 -18.74
N CYS A 49 -13.46 -24.09 -17.46
CA CYS A 49 -12.21 -24.74 -17.03
C CYS A 49 -12.41 -26.21 -16.62
N THR A 50 -13.62 -26.76 -16.77
CA THR A 50 -13.88 -28.19 -16.51
C THR A 50 -13.62 -28.99 -17.79
N ASP A 51 -12.51 -29.73 -17.84
CA ASP A 51 -12.14 -30.56 -19.00
C ASP A 51 -12.50 -32.05 -18.81
N GLY A 52 -13.59 -32.33 -18.10
CA GLY A 52 -14.02 -33.70 -17.77
C GLY A 52 -13.11 -34.46 -16.78
N GLN A 53 -12.01 -33.86 -16.32
CA GLN A 53 -11.14 -34.36 -15.26
C GLN A 53 -11.45 -33.72 -13.89
N LYS A 54 -10.93 -34.30 -12.80
CA LYS A 54 -11.10 -33.79 -11.42
C LYS A 54 -10.40 -32.44 -11.16
N TYR A 55 -9.60 -31.93 -12.10
CA TYR A 55 -8.81 -30.71 -11.96
C TYR A 55 -9.22 -29.66 -12.99
N TYR A 56 -9.21 -28.38 -12.58
CA TYR A 56 -9.50 -27.25 -13.44
C TYR A 56 -8.24 -26.79 -14.17
N ASP A 57 -8.26 -26.74 -15.50
CA ASP A 57 -7.18 -26.09 -16.26
C ASP A 57 -7.46 -24.58 -16.38
N LEU A 58 -6.79 -23.81 -15.51
CA LEU A 58 -6.97 -22.37 -15.41
C LEU A 58 -6.03 -21.58 -16.35
N ILE A 59 -5.04 -22.24 -16.96
CA ILE A 59 -3.97 -21.58 -17.72
C ILE A 59 -4.50 -20.84 -18.96
N PRO A 60 -5.40 -21.42 -19.79
CA PRO A 60 -5.93 -20.73 -20.95
C PRO A 60 -6.71 -19.46 -20.56
N LEU A 61 -7.59 -19.57 -19.56
CA LEU A 61 -8.39 -18.45 -19.06
C LEU A 61 -7.50 -17.35 -18.48
N LEU A 62 -6.48 -17.72 -17.70
CA LEU A 62 -5.52 -16.78 -17.14
C LEU A 62 -4.77 -16.01 -18.23
N SER A 63 -4.37 -16.67 -19.31
CA SER A 63 -3.69 -16.02 -20.44
C SER A 63 -4.58 -14.99 -21.12
N GLU A 64 -5.81 -15.38 -21.46
CA GLU A 64 -6.81 -14.47 -22.06
C GLU A 64 -7.09 -13.27 -21.14
N TRP A 65 -7.21 -13.53 -19.84
CA TRP A 65 -7.43 -12.49 -18.84
C TRP A 65 -6.26 -11.50 -18.77
N LYS A 66 -5.02 -12.00 -18.73
CA LYS A 66 -3.81 -11.16 -18.76
C LYS A 66 -3.77 -10.26 -19.99
N ASP A 67 -4.14 -10.77 -21.15
CA ASP A 67 -4.16 -10.00 -22.39
C ASP A 67 -5.23 -8.90 -22.37
N LEU A 68 -6.42 -9.21 -21.85
CA LEU A 68 -7.48 -8.23 -21.68
C LEU A 68 -7.09 -7.12 -20.69
N VAL A 69 -6.53 -7.47 -19.53
CA VAL A 69 -6.03 -6.50 -18.54
C VAL A 69 -4.94 -5.60 -19.14
N ARG A 70 -4.03 -6.18 -19.95
CA ARG A 70 -2.97 -5.42 -20.64
C ARG A 70 -3.57 -4.43 -21.64
N SER A 71 -4.54 -4.85 -22.44
CA SER A 71 -5.25 -4.00 -23.39
C SER A 71 -5.98 -2.84 -22.70
N ALA A 72 -6.68 -3.14 -21.60
CA ALA A 72 -7.36 -2.12 -20.79
C ALA A 72 -6.37 -1.07 -20.22
N ASN A 73 -5.25 -1.52 -19.68
CA ASN A 73 -4.19 -0.65 -19.16
C ASN A 73 -3.60 0.25 -20.26
N GLN A 74 -3.35 -0.30 -21.45
CA GLN A 74 -2.79 0.46 -22.57
C GLN A 74 -3.74 1.57 -23.04
N LYS A 75 -5.04 1.28 -23.18
CA LYS A 75 -6.04 2.30 -23.52
C LYS A 75 -6.09 3.42 -22.49
N LEU A 76 -6.03 3.08 -21.21
CA LEU A 76 -6.07 4.06 -20.12
C LEU A 76 -4.83 4.99 -20.12
N LYS A 77 -3.64 4.45 -20.45
CA LYS A 77 -2.43 5.24 -20.64
C LYS A 77 -2.53 6.18 -21.85
N SER A 78 -3.01 5.70 -22.99
CA SER A 78 -3.17 6.54 -24.19
C SER A 78 -4.13 7.71 -23.95
N LEU A 79 -5.23 7.49 -23.23
CA LEU A 79 -6.14 8.55 -22.83
C LEU A 79 -5.47 9.59 -21.92
N GLN A 80 -4.62 9.14 -20.99
CA GLN A 80 -3.84 10.03 -20.13
C GLN A 80 -2.85 10.88 -20.95
N GLU A 81 -2.15 10.28 -21.91
CA GLU A 81 -1.19 10.98 -22.77
C GLU A 81 -1.89 12.04 -23.63
N LEU A 82 -3.03 11.70 -24.24
CA LEU A 82 -3.85 12.65 -24.99
C LEU A 82 -4.33 13.82 -24.13
N PHE A 83 -4.79 13.55 -22.90
CA PHE A 83 -5.17 14.59 -21.96
C PHE A 83 -3.99 15.50 -21.57
N CYS A 84 -2.80 14.92 -21.37
CA CYS A 84 -1.60 15.69 -21.08
C CYS A 84 -1.18 16.59 -22.25
N LEU A 85 -1.30 16.09 -23.49
CA LEU A 85 -1.02 16.87 -24.70
C LEU A 85 -2.02 18.02 -24.87
N PHE A 86 -3.31 17.77 -24.61
CA PHE A 86 -4.37 18.76 -24.79
C PHE A 86 -4.33 19.90 -23.77
N THR A 87 -3.94 19.61 -22.52
CA THR A 87 -3.90 20.61 -21.44
C THR A 87 -2.66 21.51 -21.45
N GLY A 88 -1.59 21.11 -22.15
CA GLY A 88 -0.35 21.89 -22.26
C GLY A 88 0.44 22.02 -20.95
N SER A 89 1.67 22.55 -21.02
CA SER A 89 2.55 22.72 -19.86
C SER A 89 2.04 23.79 -18.88
N THR A 90 1.38 24.83 -19.36
CA THR A 90 0.94 25.99 -18.57
C THR A 90 -0.18 25.66 -17.58
N MET A 91 -1.20 24.90 -17.99
CA MET A 91 -2.21 24.40 -17.03
C MET A 91 -1.61 23.39 -16.06
N GLN A 92 -0.65 22.56 -16.50
CA GLN A 92 0.04 21.63 -15.61
C GLN A 92 0.88 22.35 -14.55
N GLU A 93 1.50 23.48 -14.90
CA GLU A 93 2.22 24.35 -13.96
C GLU A 93 1.25 25.01 -12.97
N GLN A 94 0.07 25.45 -13.41
CA GLN A 94 -0.98 25.98 -12.54
C GLN A 94 -1.60 24.91 -11.62
N ILE A 95 -1.70 23.66 -12.07
CA ILE A 95 -2.15 22.52 -11.23
C ILE A 95 -1.07 22.09 -10.23
N LYS A 96 0.21 22.26 -10.57
CA LYS A 96 1.36 21.98 -9.69
C LYS A 96 1.64 23.12 -8.70
N GLY A 97 1.38 24.36 -9.12
CA GLY A 97 1.40 25.55 -8.29
C GLY A 97 0.31 25.42 -7.25
N ASN A 98 0.71 25.26 -6.00
CA ASN A 98 -0.16 24.99 -4.86
C ASN A 98 -0.95 26.27 -4.49
N ASP A 99 -1.79 26.78 -5.39
CA ASP A 99 -2.54 28.03 -5.20
C ASP A 99 -3.77 27.71 -4.35
N ASP A 100 -3.73 27.98 -3.03
CA ASP A 100 -4.70 27.63 -1.98
C ASP A 100 -6.14 28.19 -2.18
N ARG A 101 -6.52 28.56 -3.41
CA ARG A 101 -7.87 29.02 -3.75
C ARG A 101 -8.86 27.86 -3.60
N VAL A 102 -9.96 28.16 -2.90
CA VAL A 102 -11.09 27.26 -2.56
C VAL A 102 -11.74 26.59 -3.79
N TYR A 103 -11.52 27.11 -5.00
CA TYR A 103 -12.06 26.60 -6.27
C TYR A 103 -10.98 26.22 -7.30
N GLY A 104 -9.73 26.03 -6.89
CA GLY A 104 -8.63 25.72 -7.80
C GLY A 104 -8.84 24.41 -8.57
N VAL A 105 -8.27 24.33 -9.78
CA VAL A 105 -8.30 23.13 -10.65
C VAL A 105 -7.80 21.88 -9.90
N GLN A 106 -6.96 22.06 -8.88
CA GLN A 106 -6.48 21.00 -8.01
C GLN A 106 -7.57 20.28 -7.17
N ASN A 107 -8.80 20.81 -7.08
CA ASN A 107 -9.95 20.12 -6.50
C ASN A 107 -10.51 19.03 -7.44
N HIS A 108 -10.23 19.11 -8.74
CA HIS A 108 -10.58 18.11 -9.73
C HIS A 108 -9.51 17.02 -9.73
N TRP A 109 -9.70 16.03 -8.86
CA TRP A 109 -8.72 14.97 -8.57
C TRP A 109 -8.05 14.37 -9.82
N LEU A 110 -8.84 14.00 -10.82
CA LEU A 110 -8.36 13.34 -12.05
C LEU A 110 -7.59 14.27 -13.00
N VAL A 111 -7.70 15.58 -12.82
CA VAL A 111 -6.98 16.57 -13.63
C VAL A 111 -5.50 16.63 -13.24
N ARG A 112 -5.14 16.20 -12.02
CA ARG A 112 -3.75 16.08 -11.60
C ARG A 112 -3.09 14.89 -12.30
N GLN A 113 -2.01 15.15 -13.05
CA GLN A 113 -1.23 14.11 -13.74
C GLN A 113 -0.79 12.98 -12.80
N SER A 114 -0.41 13.30 -11.56
CA SER A 114 -0.02 12.29 -10.56
C SER A 114 -1.18 11.39 -10.13
N ALA A 115 -2.40 11.93 -10.02
CA ALA A 115 -3.58 11.17 -9.65
C ALA A 115 -4.08 10.31 -10.82
N ALA A 116 -4.05 10.85 -12.03
CA ALA A 116 -4.35 10.11 -13.26
C ALA A 116 -3.37 8.95 -13.47
N LYS A 117 -2.07 9.20 -13.28
CA LYS A 117 -1.03 8.15 -13.35
C LYS A 117 -1.28 7.06 -12.30
N ALA A 118 -1.58 7.44 -11.07
CA ALA A 118 -1.87 6.50 -10.00
C ALA A 118 -3.16 5.68 -10.27
N LEU A 119 -4.21 6.30 -10.83
CA LEU A 119 -5.40 5.61 -11.29
C LEU A 119 -5.09 4.63 -12.42
N ALA A 120 -4.34 5.06 -13.43
CA ALA A 120 -3.94 4.22 -14.56
C ALA A 120 -3.10 3.02 -14.14
N GLN A 121 -2.31 3.19 -13.08
CA GLN A 121 -1.56 2.12 -12.44
C GLN A 121 -2.39 1.27 -11.47
N GLY A 122 -3.68 1.53 -11.29
CA GLY A 122 -4.58 0.75 -10.43
C GLY A 122 -4.52 1.07 -8.93
N TYR A 123 -3.85 2.14 -8.49
CA TYR A 123 -3.74 2.51 -7.07
C TYR A 123 -5.01 3.17 -6.51
N PHE A 124 -5.92 3.62 -7.38
CA PHE A 124 -7.19 4.19 -6.99
C PHE A 124 -8.33 3.42 -7.66
N ARG A 125 -9.43 3.26 -6.92
CA ARG A 125 -10.68 2.67 -7.40
C ARG A 125 -11.82 3.63 -7.10
N PHE A 126 -12.70 3.81 -8.08
CA PHE A 126 -13.98 4.47 -7.86
C PHE A 126 -15.05 3.44 -7.52
N THR A 127 -15.86 3.76 -6.52
CA THR A 127 -17.10 3.05 -6.23
C THR A 127 -18.25 4.04 -6.29
N SER A 128 -19.33 3.61 -6.94
CA SER A 128 -20.55 4.41 -7.01
C SER A 128 -21.18 4.47 -5.63
N THR A 129 -21.65 5.64 -5.25
CA THR A 129 -22.58 5.81 -4.15
C THR A 129 -23.92 6.31 -4.71
N ARG A 130 -24.98 6.41 -3.89
CA ARG A 130 -26.33 6.72 -4.40
C ARG A 130 -26.32 7.99 -5.26
N GLY A 131 -26.86 7.91 -6.48
CA GLY A 131 -26.97 9.05 -7.40
C GLY A 131 -25.64 9.39 -8.09
N SER A 132 -25.25 10.68 -8.06
CA SER A 132 -24.01 11.19 -8.66
C SER A 132 -22.83 11.25 -7.68
N ASP A 133 -23.03 10.76 -6.46
CA ASP A 133 -21.98 10.68 -5.45
C ASP A 133 -21.04 9.50 -5.78
N TYR A 134 -19.74 9.70 -5.63
CA TYR A 134 -18.74 8.64 -5.77
C TYR A 134 -17.76 8.63 -4.59
N ARG A 135 -17.14 7.47 -4.40
CA ARG A 135 -16.06 7.28 -3.45
C ARG A 135 -14.81 6.86 -4.21
N VAL A 136 -13.69 7.49 -3.89
CA VAL A 136 -12.36 7.06 -4.31
C VAL A 136 -11.72 6.35 -3.14
N SER A 137 -11.33 5.09 -3.32
CA SER A 137 -10.57 4.34 -2.34
C SER A 137 -9.19 4.00 -2.89
N GLN A 138 -8.20 3.97 -2.01
CA GLN A 138 -6.89 3.44 -2.30
C GLN A 138 -6.97 1.91 -2.46
N VAL A 139 -6.31 1.38 -3.48
CA VAL A 139 -6.01 -0.05 -3.60
C VAL A 139 -4.69 -0.30 -2.89
N THR A 140 -4.70 -1.19 -1.90
CA THR A 140 -3.56 -1.43 -1.00
C THR A 140 -2.48 -2.36 -1.58
N ILE A 141 -2.73 -2.94 -2.76
CA ILE A 141 -1.78 -3.82 -3.45
C ILE A 141 -0.51 -3.03 -3.80
N GLY A 142 0.62 -3.48 -3.26
CA GLY A 142 1.97 -3.00 -3.52
C GLY A 142 2.39 -3.15 -4.97
N GLY A 143 3.63 -2.80 -5.29
CA GLY A 143 4.18 -2.88 -6.65
C GLY A 143 5.10 -1.71 -6.99
N PRO A 144 5.69 -1.73 -8.21
CA PRO A 144 6.72 -0.79 -8.60
C PRO A 144 6.21 0.65 -8.64
N ASP A 145 7.12 1.59 -8.43
CA ASP A 145 6.93 3.03 -8.61
C ASP A 145 5.69 3.61 -7.94
N ARG A 146 5.41 3.20 -6.69
CA ARG A 146 4.29 3.72 -5.89
C ARG A 146 4.31 5.25 -5.87
N PRO A 147 3.33 5.93 -6.49
CA PRO A 147 3.34 7.38 -6.59
C PRO A 147 3.18 8.02 -5.22
N SER A 148 3.98 9.05 -4.92
CA SER A 148 3.91 9.76 -3.62
C SER A 148 2.54 10.35 -3.29
N ILE A 149 1.69 10.54 -4.31
CA ILE A 149 0.31 10.98 -4.12
C ILE A 149 -0.52 9.96 -3.33
N VAL A 150 -0.21 8.67 -3.45
CA VAL A 150 -0.91 7.59 -2.75
C VAL A 150 -0.73 7.71 -1.23
N ASP A 151 0.44 8.15 -0.77
CA ASP A 151 0.74 8.29 0.66
C ASP A 151 0.29 9.64 1.23
N LYS A 152 0.04 10.63 0.37
CA LYS A 152 -0.41 11.98 0.75
C LYS A 152 -1.94 12.11 0.85
N ILE A 153 -2.70 11.11 0.42
CA ILE A 153 -4.15 11.15 0.40
C ILE A 153 -4.77 10.12 1.32
N LEU A 154 -5.90 10.51 1.90
CA LEU A 154 -6.73 9.66 2.72
C LEU A 154 -7.11 8.38 1.98
N THR A 155 -7.12 7.25 2.69
CA THR A 155 -7.48 5.94 2.16
C THR A 155 -8.84 5.93 1.46
N VAL A 156 -9.76 6.80 1.89
CA VAL A 156 -11.07 7.00 1.28
C VAL A 156 -11.38 8.48 1.15
N ARG A 157 -11.73 8.92 -0.06
CA ARG A 157 -12.25 10.26 -0.36
C ARG A 157 -13.65 10.15 -0.95
N ARG A 158 -14.54 11.07 -0.59
CA ARG A 158 -15.87 11.19 -1.23
C ARG A 158 -15.88 12.39 -2.17
N GLY A 159 -16.62 12.27 -3.26
CA GLY A 159 -16.84 13.34 -4.23
C GLY A 159 -18.24 13.22 -4.81
N ARG A 160 -18.67 14.26 -5.52
CA ARG A 160 -19.93 14.31 -6.25
C ARG A 160 -19.63 14.76 -7.66
N PHE A 161 -20.16 14.06 -8.66
CA PHE A 161 -20.25 14.61 -10.00
C PHE A 161 -21.36 15.66 -9.99
N VAL A 162 -20.97 16.91 -10.18
CA VAL A 162 -21.92 18.03 -10.29
C VAL A 162 -22.40 18.04 -11.74
N ASP A 163 -23.71 18.00 -11.92
CA ASP A 163 -24.31 18.23 -13.23
C ASP A 163 -24.13 19.71 -13.60
N HIS A 164 -23.41 19.94 -14.69
CA HIS A 164 -23.20 21.25 -15.29
C HIS A 164 -24.05 21.41 -16.56
N SER A 165 -25.23 20.77 -16.62
CA SER A 165 -26.18 20.87 -17.74
C SER A 165 -26.47 22.30 -18.19
N ASN A 166 -26.48 23.28 -17.27
CA ASN A 166 -26.62 24.71 -17.60
C ASN A 166 -25.42 25.34 -18.34
N SER A 167 -24.26 24.69 -18.36
CA SER A 167 -23.07 25.14 -19.10
C SER A 167 -22.80 24.32 -20.37
N GLY A 168 -23.70 23.39 -20.75
CA GLY A 168 -23.57 22.57 -21.96
C GLY A 168 -22.40 21.58 -21.94
N ILE A 169 -21.79 21.32 -20.77
CA ILE A 169 -20.71 20.34 -20.62
C ILE A 169 -21.35 19.02 -20.18
N GLU A 170 -21.22 17.99 -21.01
CA GLU A 170 -21.70 16.65 -20.68
C GLU A 170 -20.99 16.12 -19.43
N THR A 171 -21.77 15.49 -18.54
CA THR A 171 -21.19 14.85 -17.35
C THR A 171 -20.37 13.63 -17.77
N PRO A 172 -19.20 13.39 -17.14
CA PRO A 172 -18.40 12.23 -17.45
C PRO A 172 -19.22 10.95 -17.28
N GLU A 173 -19.11 10.03 -18.24
CA GLU A 173 -19.87 8.78 -18.18
C GLU A 173 -19.39 7.93 -16.99
N ILE A 174 -20.18 7.94 -15.92
CA ILE A 174 -19.86 7.27 -14.65
C ILE A 174 -19.65 5.76 -14.87
N ILE A 175 -20.38 5.17 -15.82
CA ILE A 175 -20.29 3.74 -16.14
C ILE A 175 -18.87 3.36 -16.61
N LEU A 176 -18.23 4.18 -17.45
CA LEU A 176 -16.87 3.93 -17.92
C LEU A 176 -15.84 4.03 -16.79
N LEU A 177 -16.03 5.01 -15.90
CA LEU A 177 -15.18 5.20 -14.73
C LEU A 177 -15.32 4.04 -13.72
N LEU A 178 -16.52 3.49 -13.55
CA LEU A 178 -16.75 2.30 -12.73
C LEU A 178 -16.21 1.04 -13.40
N ALA A 179 -16.36 0.90 -14.72
CA ALA A 179 -15.83 -0.21 -15.48
C ALA A 179 -14.30 -0.27 -15.39
N THR A 180 -13.61 0.85 -15.63
CA THR A 180 -12.15 0.96 -15.45
C THR A 180 -11.72 0.69 -14.01
N SER A 181 -12.52 1.14 -13.03
CA SER A 181 -12.26 0.91 -11.61
C SER A 181 -12.32 -0.56 -11.19
N ARG A 182 -13.11 -1.40 -11.89
CA ARG A 182 -13.12 -2.85 -11.64
C ARG A 182 -11.78 -3.49 -11.99
N PHE A 183 -11.11 -3.03 -13.04
CA PHE A 183 -9.78 -3.51 -13.42
C PHE A 183 -8.63 -3.07 -12.52
N SER A 184 -8.86 -2.14 -11.56
CA SER A 184 -7.78 -1.56 -10.74
C SER A 184 -6.89 -2.62 -10.08
N LYS A 185 -7.46 -3.59 -9.35
CA LYS A 185 -6.69 -4.66 -8.70
C LYS A 185 -6.00 -5.57 -9.71
N SER A 186 -6.67 -5.94 -10.80
CA SER A 186 -6.10 -6.78 -11.84
C SER A 186 -4.92 -6.09 -12.55
N ILE A 187 -5.03 -4.78 -12.79
CA ILE A 187 -3.92 -3.96 -13.30
C ILE A 187 -2.77 -3.96 -12.28
N ARG A 188 -3.03 -3.85 -10.98
CA ARG A 188 -2.00 -3.96 -9.94
C ARG A 188 -1.29 -5.30 -10.00
N TRP A 189 -2.02 -6.41 -9.92
CA TRP A 189 -1.42 -7.75 -9.95
C TRP A 189 -0.70 -8.04 -11.25
N SER A 190 -1.19 -7.54 -12.39
CA SER A 190 -0.48 -7.63 -13.67
C SER A 190 0.85 -6.86 -13.66
N LEU A 191 0.88 -5.66 -13.07
CA LEU A 191 2.12 -4.89 -12.92
C LEU A 191 3.11 -5.55 -11.95
N VAL A 192 2.61 -6.14 -10.86
CA VAL A 192 3.40 -6.92 -9.90
C VAL A 192 3.99 -8.18 -10.54
N SER A 193 3.18 -8.94 -11.28
CA SER A 193 3.62 -10.13 -12.03
C SER A 193 4.78 -9.80 -12.96
N ARG A 194 4.66 -8.68 -13.69
CA ARG A 194 5.73 -8.21 -14.58
C ARG A 194 6.99 -7.79 -13.81
N ASP A 195 6.83 -7.17 -12.65
CA ASP A 195 7.96 -6.76 -11.83
C ASP A 195 8.73 -7.95 -11.24
N ILE A 196 8.01 -8.95 -10.73
CA ILE A 196 8.58 -10.23 -10.28
C ILE A 196 9.34 -10.91 -11.44
N ALA A 197 8.72 -11.02 -12.61
CA ALA A 197 9.33 -11.64 -13.78
C ALA A 197 10.58 -10.89 -14.26
N ASN A 198 10.58 -9.55 -14.16
CA ASN A 198 11.74 -8.74 -14.53
C ASN A 198 12.90 -8.90 -13.51
N ARG A 199 12.58 -8.99 -12.21
CA ARG A 199 13.58 -9.23 -11.16
C ARG A 199 14.21 -10.61 -11.27
N ALA A 200 13.44 -11.64 -11.59
CA ALA A 200 13.98 -12.98 -11.84
C ALA A 200 14.98 -13.04 -13.02
N ARG A 201 14.88 -12.10 -13.98
CA ARG A 201 15.77 -12.00 -15.14
C ARG A 201 17.02 -11.17 -14.88
N GLN A 202 17.02 -10.33 -13.85
CA GLN A 202 18.21 -9.62 -13.43
C GLN A 202 18.92 -10.50 -12.40
N PRO A 203 20.18 -10.91 -12.62
CA PRO A 203 20.95 -11.45 -11.51
C PRO A 203 20.90 -10.40 -10.42
N ALA A 204 20.60 -10.82 -9.19
CA ALA A 204 20.71 -9.94 -8.04
C ALA A 204 22.12 -9.37 -8.10
N ASN A 205 22.24 -8.12 -8.56
CA ASN A 205 23.43 -7.35 -8.30
C ASN A 205 23.41 -7.28 -6.80
N ASN A 206 24.23 -8.14 -6.19
CA ASN A 206 24.64 -8.09 -4.81
C ASN A 206 25.36 -6.75 -4.63
N ILE A 207 24.62 -5.66 -4.71
CA ILE A 207 24.95 -4.46 -4.00
C ILE A 207 24.43 -4.81 -2.62
N PRO A 208 25.30 -5.27 -1.70
CA PRO A 208 24.89 -5.27 -0.31
C PRO A 208 24.38 -3.86 -0.05
N PHE A 209 23.13 -3.73 0.39
CA PHE A 209 22.64 -2.51 1.00
C PHE A 209 23.34 -2.30 2.36
N SER A 210 24.66 -2.46 2.41
CA SER A 210 25.53 -1.90 3.42
C SER A 210 25.92 -0.50 2.95
N SER A 211 24.94 0.40 2.90
CA SER A 211 25.34 1.79 3.12
C SER A 211 25.92 1.85 4.54
N PRO A 212 27.03 2.55 4.80
CA PRO A 212 27.59 2.72 6.15
C PRO A 212 26.69 3.55 7.09
N TRP A 213 25.54 4.02 6.59
CA TRP A 213 24.66 4.99 7.23
C TRP A 213 23.80 4.44 8.41
N PRO A 214 23.44 3.15 8.51
CA PRO A 214 22.71 2.62 9.65
C PRO A 214 23.48 2.75 10.97
N SER A 215 24.81 2.59 10.93
CA SER A 215 25.64 2.65 12.14
C SER A 215 25.76 4.07 12.69
N VAL A 216 25.89 5.08 11.82
CA VAL A 216 26.05 6.48 12.23
C VAL A 216 24.76 7.02 12.88
N SER A 217 23.59 6.73 12.30
CA SER A 217 22.32 7.17 12.86
C SER A 217 22.04 6.53 14.23
N GLU A 218 22.43 5.28 14.42
CA GLU A 218 22.29 4.59 15.71
C GLU A 218 23.15 5.24 16.80
N TYR A 219 24.39 5.64 16.51
CA TYR A 219 25.23 6.39 17.45
C TYR A 219 24.61 7.74 17.84
N PHE A 220 24.07 8.48 16.86
CA PHE A 220 23.36 9.73 17.13
C PHE A 220 22.12 9.52 17.98
N ALA A 221 21.33 8.48 17.70
CA ALA A 221 20.15 8.14 18.49
C ALA A 221 20.50 7.80 19.95
N LEU A 222 21.59 7.04 20.17
CA LEU A 222 22.07 6.69 21.51
C LEU A 222 22.59 7.91 22.28
N ALA A 223 23.39 8.76 21.62
CA ALA A 223 23.89 9.99 22.22
C ALA A 223 22.75 10.94 22.57
N PHE A 224 21.81 11.14 21.64
CA PHE A 224 20.62 11.96 21.83
C PHE A 224 19.76 11.45 22.99
N ALA A 225 19.43 10.16 23.02
CA ALA A 225 18.65 9.56 24.11
C ALA A 225 19.37 9.70 25.46
N SER A 226 20.69 9.56 25.48
CA SER A 226 21.48 9.74 26.71
C SER A 226 21.41 11.17 27.23
N ILE A 227 21.47 12.17 26.34
CA ILE A 227 21.28 13.58 26.70
C ILE A 227 19.84 13.83 27.20
N CYS A 228 18.83 13.31 26.49
CA CYS A 228 17.44 13.47 26.89
C CYS A 228 17.12 12.86 28.27
N ARG A 229 17.78 11.76 28.64
CA ARG A 229 17.62 11.14 29.98
C ARG A 229 18.20 11.97 31.12
N LEU A 230 19.11 12.91 30.84
CA LEU A 230 19.59 13.87 31.84
C LEU A 230 18.60 15.01 32.10
N MET A 231 17.58 15.16 31.24
CA MET A 231 16.58 16.22 31.36
C MET A 231 15.37 15.77 32.20
N PRO A 232 14.71 16.69 32.92
CA PRO A 232 13.41 16.45 33.56
C PRO A 232 12.36 15.93 32.57
N GLY A 233 11.47 15.05 33.04
CA GLY A 233 10.47 14.37 32.20
C GLY A 233 9.63 15.31 31.34
N ARG A 234 9.22 16.48 31.85
CA ARG A 234 8.42 17.47 31.10
C ARG A 234 9.17 18.03 29.88
N LEU A 235 10.46 18.34 30.03
CA LEU A 235 11.28 18.86 28.93
C LEU A 235 11.48 17.78 27.85
N ARG A 236 11.74 16.55 28.29
CA ARG A 236 11.92 15.40 27.41
C ARG A 236 10.67 15.12 26.56
N ILE A 237 9.48 15.17 27.17
CA ILE A 237 8.21 15.01 26.45
C ILE A 237 8.01 16.13 25.43
N GLY A 238 8.27 17.39 25.80
CA GLY A 238 8.19 18.51 24.87
C GLY A 238 9.12 18.37 23.66
N ILE A 239 10.33 17.81 23.87
CA ILE A 239 11.26 17.47 22.79
C ILE A 239 10.70 16.36 21.90
N TYR A 240 10.15 15.28 22.48
CA TYR A 240 9.58 14.18 21.71
C TYR A 240 8.36 14.60 20.89
N GLN A 241 7.50 15.47 21.42
CA GLN A 241 6.38 16.05 20.68
C GLN A 241 6.85 16.94 19.52
N SER A 242 7.89 17.75 19.75
CA SER A 242 8.50 18.58 18.70
C SER A 242 9.11 17.72 17.59
N LEU A 243 9.83 16.66 17.94
CA LEU A 243 10.37 15.69 16.99
C LEU A 243 9.27 14.93 16.25
N LYS A 244 8.16 14.58 16.92
CA LYS A 244 7.00 13.94 16.27
C LYS A 244 6.43 14.84 15.20
N SER A 245 6.22 16.12 15.49
CA SER A 245 5.73 17.11 14.52
C SER A 245 6.70 17.27 13.34
N LEU A 246 8.01 17.36 13.63
CA LEU A 246 9.04 17.42 12.60
C LEU A 246 9.04 16.15 11.73
N GLY A 247 8.92 14.98 12.35
CA GLY A 247 8.85 13.68 11.68
C GLY A 247 7.65 13.55 10.76
N VAL A 248 6.47 14.04 11.17
CA VAL A 248 5.28 14.08 10.31
C VAL A 248 5.52 14.99 9.10
N ARG A 249 6.21 16.12 9.30
CA ARG A 249 6.53 17.05 8.21
C ARG A 249 7.57 16.49 7.23
N THR A 250 8.58 15.77 7.71
CA THR A 250 9.69 15.27 6.90
C THR A 250 9.40 13.92 6.25
N TYR A 251 8.78 13.00 6.99
CA TYR A 251 8.56 11.61 6.57
C TYR A 251 7.09 11.30 6.28
N GLY A 252 6.17 12.23 6.59
CA GLY A 252 4.73 12.01 6.46
C GLY A 252 4.13 11.25 7.65
N PRO A 253 2.80 11.05 7.64
CA PRO A 253 2.12 10.22 8.61
C PRO A 253 2.60 8.77 8.46
N SER A 254 2.94 8.13 9.58
CA SER A 254 3.30 6.72 9.60
C SER A 254 2.06 5.82 9.50
N SER A 255 2.28 4.53 9.18
CA SER A 255 1.21 3.54 8.93
C SER A 255 0.35 3.21 10.15
N SER A 256 0.74 3.67 11.34
CA SER A 256 -0.03 3.54 12.58
C SER A 256 -0.13 4.91 13.24
N LEU A 257 -1.33 5.28 13.71
CA LEU A 257 -1.57 6.52 14.46
C LEU A 257 -0.73 6.61 15.74
N LYS A 258 -0.28 5.45 16.25
CA LYS A 258 0.48 5.30 17.49
C LYS A 258 1.99 5.28 17.29
N VAL A 259 2.50 5.28 16.05
CA VAL A 259 3.95 5.16 15.78
C VAL A 259 4.35 6.24 14.79
N GLN A 260 5.41 7.00 15.04
CA GLN A 260 5.92 8.01 14.11
C GLN A 260 7.43 7.86 13.91
N GLN A 261 7.87 7.88 12.65
CA GLN A 261 9.28 7.98 12.32
C GLN A 261 9.80 9.38 12.66
N LEU A 262 10.90 9.42 13.39
CA LEU A 262 11.60 10.64 13.81
C LEU A 262 12.92 10.82 13.03
N PRO A 263 13.48 12.03 13.04
CA PRO A 263 14.86 12.27 12.61
C PRO A 263 15.87 11.37 13.34
N PHE A 264 17.08 11.26 12.78
CA PHE A 264 18.20 10.49 13.34
C PHE A 264 17.94 8.98 13.48
N GLY A 265 17.02 8.43 12.67
CA GLY A 265 16.77 6.99 12.67
C GLY A 265 16.09 6.50 13.95
N MET A 266 15.21 7.30 14.54
CA MET A 266 14.42 6.92 15.72
C MET A 266 12.94 6.72 15.37
N TYR A 267 12.24 5.96 16.20
CA TYR A 267 10.79 5.85 16.19
C TYR A 267 10.22 6.23 17.55
N LEU A 268 9.08 6.92 17.51
CA LEU A 268 8.31 7.25 18.70
C LEU A 268 7.00 6.48 18.67
N LYS A 269 6.76 5.66 19.70
CA LYS A 269 5.46 5.07 19.96
C LYS A 269 4.73 5.89 21.02
N THR A 270 3.46 6.22 20.78
CA THR A 270 2.61 6.97 21.71
C THR A 270 1.36 6.14 22.04
N THR A 271 1.08 5.96 23.32
CA THR A 271 -0.15 5.34 23.84
C THR A 271 -0.77 6.23 24.90
N HIS A 272 -2.00 5.93 25.33
CA HIS A 272 -2.59 6.62 26.48
C HIS A 272 -1.83 6.27 27.78
N CYS A 273 -1.96 7.11 28.80
CA CYS A 273 -1.32 6.90 30.10
C CYS A 273 -1.73 5.57 30.77
N GLU A 274 -2.99 5.16 30.61
CA GLU A 274 -3.54 3.89 31.11
C GLU A 274 -2.83 2.66 30.49
N ASP A 275 -2.31 2.80 29.27
CA ASP A 275 -1.58 1.76 28.53
C ASP A 275 -0.07 1.76 28.83
N TYR A 276 0.40 2.49 29.86
CA TYR A 276 1.84 2.56 30.20
C TYR A 276 2.46 1.18 30.37
N GLN A 277 1.74 0.27 31.02
CA GLN A 277 2.22 -1.10 31.26
C GLN A 277 2.48 -1.84 29.94
N ALA A 278 1.71 -1.59 28.89
CA ALA A 278 1.93 -2.21 27.59
C ALA A 278 3.28 -1.76 26.98
N LEU A 279 3.61 -0.46 27.09
CA LEU A 279 4.90 0.06 26.63
C LEU A 279 6.06 -0.40 27.52
N ALA A 280 5.86 -0.52 28.84
CA ALA A 280 6.87 -1.05 29.75
C ALA A 280 7.17 -2.53 29.45
N ASN A 281 6.14 -3.33 29.18
CA ASN A 281 6.28 -4.72 28.76
C ASN A 281 7.00 -4.81 27.41
N GLU A 282 6.66 -3.95 26.44
CA GLU A 282 7.36 -3.88 25.15
C GLU A 282 8.84 -3.51 25.32
N PHE A 283 9.14 -2.50 26.14
CA PHE A 283 10.51 -2.09 26.47
C PHE A 283 11.32 -3.26 27.05
N GLY A 284 10.75 -3.96 28.03
CA GLY A 284 11.36 -5.13 28.65
C GLY A 284 11.58 -6.28 27.67
N ALA A 285 10.57 -6.58 26.84
CA ALA A 285 10.64 -7.62 25.82
C ALA A 285 11.70 -7.32 24.76
N LEU A 286 11.79 -6.09 24.27
CA LEU A 286 12.82 -5.68 23.31
C LEU A 286 14.22 -5.82 23.88
N LYS A 287 14.42 -5.49 25.16
CA LYS A 287 15.70 -5.69 25.84
C LYS A 287 16.03 -7.17 26.00
N LEU A 288 15.07 -7.98 26.45
CA LEU A 288 15.24 -9.42 26.60
C LEU A 288 15.61 -10.09 25.26
N VAL A 289 14.83 -9.83 24.20
CA VAL A 289 15.08 -10.43 22.88
C VAL A 289 16.45 -10.02 22.35
N ARG A 290 16.85 -8.77 22.53
CA ARG A 290 18.19 -8.29 22.14
C ARG A 290 19.31 -9.01 22.88
N ASP A 291 19.15 -9.21 24.19
CA ASP A 291 20.19 -9.76 25.04
C ASP A 291 20.29 -11.29 24.90
N GLN A 292 19.18 -11.95 24.54
CA GLN A 292 19.06 -13.42 24.52
C GLN A 292 19.05 -14.03 23.11
N THR A 293 18.90 -13.23 22.05
CA THR A 293 18.77 -13.74 20.68
C THR A 293 19.59 -12.93 19.69
N GLN A 294 19.86 -13.50 18.52
CA GLN A 294 20.48 -12.78 17.38
C GLN A 294 19.45 -12.04 16.52
N VAL A 295 18.18 -12.01 16.96
CA VAL A 295 17.11 -11.38 16.19
C VAL A 295 17.32 -9.86 16.14
N PRO A 296 17.34 -9.25 14.94
CA PRO A 296 17.46 -7.81 14.82
C PRO A 296 16.18 -7.15 15.35
N VAL A 297 16.24 -6.61 16.57
CA VAL A 297 15.15 -5.85 17.20
C VAL A 297 15.51 -4.37 17.39
N PRO A 298 14.52 -3.45 17.39
CA PRO A 298 14.74 -2.05 17.75
C PRO A 298 15.37 -1.95 19.14
N ARG A 299 16.33 -1.03 19.34
CA ARG A 299 16.83 -0.73 20.69
C ARG A 299 15.80 0.12 21.41
N PRO A 300 15.32 -0.29 22.59
CA PRO A 300 14.56 0.59 23.45
C PRO A 300 15.53 1.62 24.04
N LEU A 301 15.32 2.90 23.71
CA LEU A 301 16.19 4.01 24.11
C LEU A 301 15.69 4.67 25.39
N ASP A 302 14.38 4.90 25.44
CA ASP A 302 13.76 5.64 26.53
C ASP A 302 12.26 5.34 26.67
N LEU A 303 11.75 5.45 27.90
CA LEU A 303 10.34 5.30 28.25
C LEU A 303 9.94 6.43 29.20
N VAL A 304 8.88 7.16 28.86
CA VAL A 304 8.36 8.28 29.65
C VAL A 304 6.85 8.37 29.58
N SER A 305 6.21 8.79 30.67
CA SER A 305 4.79 9.11 30.70
C SER A 305 4.54 10.51 31.26
N ASP A 306 3.45 11.13 30.81
CA ASP A 306 2.78 12.25 31.46
C ASP A 306 1.37 11.84 31.92
N ALA A 307 0.54 12.82 32.28
CA ALA A 307 -0.83 12.60 32.73
C ALA A 307 -1.75 12.04 31.63
N ASP A 308 -1.42 12.24 30.35
CA ASP A 308 -2.32 11.98 29.23
C ASP A 308 -1.81 10.84 28.32
N ALA A 309 -0.49 10.68 28.22
CA ALA A 309 0.17 9.79 27.27
C ALA A 309 1.47 9.18 27.78
N SER A 310 1.77 8.01 27.24
CA SER A 310 3.03 7.31 27.42
C SER A 310 3.79 7.26 26.08
N TYR A 311 5.11 7.42 26.16
CA TYR A 311 6.00 7.52 25.02
C TYR A 311 7.13 6.51 25.15
N LEU A 312 7.30 5.67 24.14
CA LEU A 312 8.42 4.74 24.00
C LEU A 312 9.25 5.16 22.79
N LEU A 313 10.52 5.51 23.05
CA LEU A 313 11.49 5.87 22.03
C LEU A 313 12.35 4.66 21.69
N THR A 314 12.44 4.32 20.41
CA THR A 314 13.26 3.20 19.92
C THR A 314 14.15 3.60 18.74
N THR A 315 15.21 2.83 18.47
CA THR A 315 15.95 2.95 17.21
C THR A 315 15.17 2.37 16.03
N THR A 316 15.54 2.77 14.82
CA THR A 316 15.06 2.14 13.59
C THR A 316 15.87 0.89 13.28
N ILE A 317 15.21 -0.18 12.86
CA ILE A 317 15.89 -1.32 12.23
C ILE A 317 16.14 -0.94 10.76
N PRO A 318 17.37 -1.10 10.23
CA PRO A 318 17.62 -0.87 8.81
C PRO A 318 16.77 -1.81 7.96
N GLY A 319 16.22 -1.26 6.88
CA GLY A 319 15.41 -2.03 5.94
C GLY A 319 14.15 -1.29 5.51
N GLN A 320 13.34 -1.99 4.74
CA GLN A 320 12.06 -1.50 4.26
C GLN A 320 10.93 -2.26 4.95
N ARG A 321 9.78 -1.59 5.14
CA ARG A 321 8.62 -2.20 5.81
C ARG A 321 8.05 -3.30 4.92
N LEU A 322 8.03 -4.54 5.41
CA LEU A 322 7.53 -5.70 4.66
C LEU A 322 6.12 -5.47 4.10
N GLY A 323 5.22 -4.83 4.86
CA GLY A 323 3.85 -4.56 4.40
C GLY A 323 3.74 -3.71 3.13
N SER A 324 4.78 -2.97 2.74
CA SER A 324 4.81 -2.24 1.46
C SER A 324 5.26 -3.09 0.26
N TYR A 325 5.88 -4.24 0.54
CA TYR A 325 6.54 -5.11 -0.43
C TYR A 325 6.01 -6.54 -0.44
N ILE A 326 5.13 -6.91 0.49
CA ILE A 326 4.63 -8.28 0.63
C ILE A 326 3.99 -8.79 -0.66
N ASP A 327 3.25 -7.93 -1.36
CA ASP A 327 2.59 -8.28 -2.62
C ASP A 327 3.59 -8.52 -3.76
N ILE A 328 4.82 -8.01 -3.66
CA ILE A 328 5.82 -8.15 -4.72
C ILE A 328 6.80 -9.30 -4.50
N LEU A 329 6.67 -10.05 -3.40
CA LEU A 329 7.51 -11.22 -3.16
C LEU A 329 7.07 -12.36 -4.08
N SER A 330 8.01 -12.95 -4.80
CA SER A 330 7.75 -14.21 -5.51
C SER A 330 7.62 -15.38 -4.53
N ASP A 331 7.12 -16.52 -4.99
CA ASP A 331 7.11 -17.76 -4.18
C ASP A 331 8.51 -18.15 -3.71
N HIS A 332 9.53 -17.92 -4.56
CA HIS A 332 10.92 -18.14 -4.19
C HIS A 332 11.41 -17.17 -3.10
N ASP A 333 11.04 -15.89 -3.20
CA ASP A 333 11.37 -14.89 -2.17
C ASP A 333 10.69 -15.22 -0.84
N LEU A 334 9.44 -15.72 -0.89
CA LEU A 334 8.71 -16.18 0.28
C LEU A 334 9.36 -17.41 0.92
N ASP A 335 9.88 -18.34 0.13
CA ASP A 335 10.64 -19.49 0.62
C ASP A 335 11.97 -19.08 1.26
N ILE A 336 12.66 -18.09 0.71
CA ILE A 336 13.83 -17.47 1.36
C ILE A 336 13.41 -16.83 2.68
N PHE A 337 12.39 -15.96 2.65
CA PHE A 337 11.90 -15.27 3.83
C PHE A 337 11.48 -16.24 4.94
N LYS A 338 10.79 -17.33 4.59
CA LYS A 338 10.40 -18.39 5.52
C LYS A 338 11.61 -19.06 6.15
N ARG A 339 12.63 -19.41 5.36
CA ARG A 339 13.87 -20.00 5.87
C ARG A 339 14.61 -19.05 6.80
N ASP A 340 14.71 -17.77 6.44
CA ASP A 340 15.35 -16.74 7.27
C ASP A 340 14.61 -16.58 8.60
N MET A 341 13.27 -16.55 8.59
CA MET A 341 12.46 -16.48 9.80
C MET A 341 12.62 -17.73 10.68
N GLN A 342 12.70 -18.92 10.09
CA GLN A 342 12.92 -20.17 10.83
C GLN A 342 14.31 -20.20 11.49
N GLN A 343 15.33 -19.64 10.82
CA GLN A 343 16.67 -19.54 11.39
C GLN A 343 16.70 -18.71 12.69
N TYR A 344 15.84 -17.70 12.81
CA TYR A 344 15.73 -16.88 14.03
C TYR A 344 14.96 -17.55 15.17
N MET A 345 14.22 -18.62 14.89
CA MET A 345 13.45 -19.37 15.90
C MET A 345 14.22 -20.55 16.49
N THR A 346 15.38 -20.88 15.92
CA THR A 346 16.24 -22.01 16.31
C THR A 346 17.48 -21.48 17.02
#